data_AF-A0A934HWZ9-F1
#
_entry.id   AF-A0A934HWZ9-F1
#
_cell.length_a   1.000
_cell.length_b   1.000
_cell.length_c   1.000
_cell.angle_alpha   90.00
_cell.angle_beta   90.00
_cell.angle_gamma   90.00
#
_symmetry.space_group_name_H-M   'P 1'
#
loop_
_entity.id
_entity.type
_entity.pdbx_description
1 polymer ?
#
loop_
_entity_poly.entity_id
_entity_poly.type
_entity_poly.pdbx_seq_one_letter_code
_entity_poly.pdbx_strand_id
1 'polypeptide(L)'
;MSKKEEIIRLFNNGVQDKEIADRIETSLKYIRQVLKDKREPSISDETNKGNIDKSEIDRINKDTNELKLRVEELERIIRYIINDKEGKAADKKEDVIVKLEEVESFIKNIKKNYRYIKDFKVKFTMDWDNSFNEKDENAIDDKPSFNPIAFYRKEGEKKLKEKLSYLSNEELIQIIKEYVSDHKGETCKWKNKDKLVQYILERVKNFAESSKVLYT
;
A
#
# COMPACT_ATOMS: atom_id res chain seq x y z
N MET A 1 -35.84 -55.28 -28.10
CA MET A 1 -34.89 -54.16 -27.97
C MET A 1 -33.57 -54.62 -28.60
N SER A 2 -33.01 -53.85 -29.51
CA SER A 2 -31.77 -54.19 -30.22
C SER A 2 -30.54 -53.91 -29.36
N LYS A 3 -29.45 -54.68 -29.51
CA LYS A 3 -28.15 -54.41 -28.88
C LYS A 3 -27.70 -52.95 -29.10
N LYS A 4 -27.96 -52.40 -30.29
CA LYS A 4 -27.64 -51.00 -30.63
C LYS A 4 -28.44 -49.99 -29.78
N GLU A 5 -29.72 -50.26 -29.56
CA GLU A 5 -30.61 -49.38 -28.79
C GLU A 5 -30.25 -49.39 -27.30
N GLU A 6 -29.85 -50.54 -26.79
CA GLU A 6 -29.42 -50.71 -25.41
C GLU A 6 -28.08 -50.01 -25.12
N ILE A 7 -27.11 -50.09 -26.05
CA ILE A 7 -25.86 -49.32 -26.00
C ILE A 7 -26.14 -47.82 -25.89
N ILE A 8 -27.03 -47.31 -26.75
CA ILE A 8 -27.39 -45.88 -26.77
C ILE A 8 -28.08 -45.47 -25.46
N ARG A 9 -28.97 -46.31 -24.93
CA ARG A 9 -29.67 -46.04 -23.67
C ARG A 9 -28.70 -45.99 -22.48
N LEU A 10 -27.78 -46.95 -22.37
CA LEU A 10 -26.77 -46.97 -21.31
C LEU A 10 -25.82 -45.76 -21.42
N PHE A 11 -25.41 -45.41 -22.63
CA PHE A 11 -24.57 -44.24 -22.87
C PHE A 11 -25.29 -42.93 -22.47
N ASN A 12 -26.56 -42.77 -22.85
CA ASN A 12 -27.35 -41.60 -22.45
C ASN A 12 -27.58 -41.52 -20.92
N ASN A 13 -27.47 -42.64 -20.22
CA ASN A 13 -27.53 -42.71 -18.75
C ASN A 13 -26.16 -42.49 -18.07
N GLY A 14 -25.12 -42.14 -18.83
CA GLY A 14 -23.78 -41.83 -18.30
C GLY A 14 -22.92 -43.05 -17.97
N VAL A 15 -23.30 -44.25 -18.43
CA VAL A 15 -22.51 -45.47 -18.21
C VAL A 15 -21.26 -45.46 -19.09
N GLN A 16 -20.11 -45.84 -18.53
CA GLN A 16 -18.81 -45.84 -19.21
C GLN A 16 -18.72 -46.96 -20.26
N ASP A 17 -17.98 -46.72 -21.36
CA ASP A 17 -17.83 -47.68 -22.48
C ASP A 17 -17.45 -49.10 -22.07
N LYS A 18 -16.53 -49.22 -21.10
CA LYS A 18 -16.06 -50.52 -20.58
C LYS A 18 -17.20 -51.25 -19.89
N GLU A 19 -17.95 -50.54 -19.06
CA GLU A 19 -19.09 -51.09 -18.36
C GLU A 19 -20.25 -51.44 -19.31
N ILE A 20 -20.45 -50.68 -20.39
CA ILE A 20 -21.40 -51.03 -21.46
C ILE A 20 -20.95 -52.31 -22.19
N ALA A 21 -19.65 -52.42 -22.51
CA ALA A 21 -19.08 -53.58 -23.18
C ALA A 21 -19.24 -54.86 -22.34
N ASP A 22 -19.03 -54.76 -21.03
CA ASP A 22 -19.18 -55.87 -20.09
C ASP A 22 -20.66 -56.28 -19.94
N ARG A 23 -21.58 -55.32 -19.82
CA ARG A 23 -23.03 -55.61 -19.66
C ARG A 23 -23.69 -56.21 -20.90
N ILE A 24 -23.25 -55.81 -22.09
CA ILE A 24 -23.84 -56.23 -23.38
C ILE A 24 -23.03 -57.39 -24.00
N GLU A 25 -21.93 -57.80 -23.34
CA GLU A 25 -20.99 -58.81 -23.80
C GLU A 25 -20.55 -58.55 -25.25
N THR A 26 -20.02 -57.35 -25.48
CA THR A 26 -19.59 -56.93 -26.83
C THR A 26 -18.26 -56.21 -26.81
N SER A 27 -17.63 -56.09 -27.97
CA SER A 27 -16.33 -55.44 -28.07
C SER A 27 -16.45 -53.93 -27.87
N LEU A 28 -15.47 -53.34 -27.18
CA LEU A 28 -15.30 -51.88 -27.09
C LEU A 28 -15.26 -51.21 -28.48
N LYS A 29 -14.74 -51.90 -29.49
CA LYS A 29 -14.71 -51.43 -30.88
C LYS A 29 -16.13 -51.23 -31.42
N TYR A 30 -17.03 -52.19 -31.16
CA TYR A 30 -18.43 -52.11 -31.55
C TYR A 30 -19.17 -51.00 -30.80
N ILE A 31 -18.94 -50.85 -29.48
CA ILE A 31 -19.49 -49.74 -28.68
C ILE A 31 -19.11 -48.39 -29.27
N ARG A 32 -17.82 -48.15 -29.53
CA ARG A 32 -17.31 -46.91 -30.11
C ARG A 32 -17.88 -46.63 -31.51
N GLN A 33 -18.07 -47.69 -32.31
CA GLN A 33 -18.67 -47.57 -33.63
C GLN A 33 -20.15 -47.15 -33.55
N VAL A 34 -20.92 -47.74 -32.62
CA VAL A 34 -22.33 -47.40 -32.41
C VAL A 34 -22.49 -45.97 -31.89
N LEU A 35 -21.57 -45.50 -31.06
CA LEU A 35 -21.59 -44.17 -30.46
C LEU A 35 -20.83 -43.11 -31.27
N LYS A 36 -20.29 -43.46 -32.45
CA LYS A 36 -19.44 -42.56 -33.25
C LYS A 36 -20.12 -41.23 -33.57
N ASP A 37 -21.39 -41.28 -33.95
CA ASP A 37 -22.19 -40.11 -34.33
C ASP A 37 -22.89 -39.45 -33.13
N LYS A 38 -22.84 -40.09 -31.95
CA LYS A 38 -23.42 -39.61 -30.69
C LYS A 38 -22.42 -38.95 -29.77
N ARG A 39 -21.13 -39.18 -30.01
CA ARG A 39 -20.07 -38.39 -29.40
C ARG A 39 -20.01 -37.08 -30.16
N GLU A 40 -20.07 -35.97 -29.43
CA GLU A 40 -19.60 -34.70 -29.99
C GLU A 40 -18.21 -34.95 -30.61
N PRO A 41 -17.91 -34.38 -31.78
CA PRO A 41 -16.63 -34.57 -32.43
C PRO A 41 -15.54 -34.11 -31.47
N SER A 42 -14.92 -35.08 -30.78
CA SER A 42 -13.67 -34.88 -30.09
C SER A 42 -12.66 -34.53 -31.18
N ILE A 43 -12.13 -33.31 -31.08
CA ILE A 43 -11.02 -32.79 -31.88
C ILE A 43 -10.06 -33.95 -32.14
N SER A 44 -9.99 -34.34 -33.40
CA SER A 44 -9.17 -35.44 -33.88
C SER A 44 -7.74 -35.28 -33.39
N ASP A 45 -7.11 -36.43 -33.14
CA ASP A 45 -5.66 -36.64 -33.03
C ASP A 45 -4.93 -36.20 -34.32
N GLU A 46 -5.00 -34.91 -34.65
CA GLU A 46 -4.04 -34.25 -35.49
C GLU A 46 -2.99 -33.64 -34.57
N THR A 47 -1.76 -34.13 -34.73
CA THR A 47 -0.50 -33.49 -34.36
C THR A 47 -0.55 -31.97 -34.52
N ASN A 48 -1.05 -31.27 -33.50
CA ASN A 48 -0.78 -29.88 -33.27
C ASN A 48 0.33 -29.85 -32.22
N LYS A 49 1.57 -29.67 -32.69
CA LYS A 49 2.46 -28.70 -32.04
C LYS A 49 1.68 -27.38 -32.02
N GLY A 50 0.78 -27.24 -31.06
CA GLY A 50 0.10 -25.99 -30.81
C GLY A 50 1.22 -25.02 -30.52
N ASN A 51 1.41 -24.05 -31.41
CA ASN A 51 1.95 -22.77 -31.00
C ASN A 51 1.02 -22.33 -29.87
N ILE A 52 1.39 -22.64 -28.63
CA ILE A 52 0.76 -22.05 -27.48
C ILE A 52 0.95 -20.56 -27.73
N ASP A 53 -0.15 -19.87 -28.00
CA ASP A 53 -0.09 -18.47 -28.35
C ASP A 53 0.64 -17.79 -27.19
N LYS A 54 1.74 -17.12 -27.50
CA LYS A 54 2.57 -16.47 -26.48
C LYS A 54 1.72 -15.53 -25.63
N SER A 55 0.67 -14.97 -26.23
CA SER A 55 -0.34 -14.15 -25.58
C SER A 55 -1.12 -14.88 -24.46
N GLU A 56 -1.34 -16.19 -24.60
CA GLU A 56 -2.06 -17.04 -23.65
C GLU A 56 -1.14 -17.46 -22.50
N ILE A 57 0.14 -17.75 -22.80
CA ILE A 57 1.19 -17.96 -21.79
C ILE A 57 1.39 -16.70 -20.95
N ASP A 58 1.44 -15.53 -21.58
CA ASP A 58 1.65 -14.25 -20.89
C ASP A 58 0.46 -13.92 -19.96
N ARG A 59 -0.77 -14.24 -20.37
CA ARG A 59 -1.97 -14.13 -19.51
C ARG A 59 -1.91 -15.10 -18.33
N ILE A 60 -1.61 -16.37 -18.58
CA ILE A 60 -1.49 -17.37 -17.51
C ILE A 60 -0.39 -16.96 -16.51
N ASN A 61 0.74 -16.47 -16.98
CA ASN A 61 1.83 -16.00 -16.12
C ASN A 61 1.41 -14.79 -15.28
N LYS A 62 0.67 -13.85 -15.87
CA LYS A 62 0.13 -12.71 -15.15
C LYS A 62 -0.84 -13.14 -14.06
N ASP A 63 -1.78 -14.02 -14.39
CA ASP A 63 -2.78 -14.53 -13.44
C ASP A 63 -2.10 -15.35 -12.34
N THR A 64 -1.08 -16.14 -12.68
CA THR A 64 -0.27 -16.91 -11.71
C THR A 64 0.48 -16.00 -10.75
N ASN A 65 1.07 -14.91 -11.25
CA ASN A 65 1.73 -13.92 -10.41
C ASN A 65 0.75 -13.18 -9.49
N GLU A 66 -0.43 -12.84 -10.00
CA GLU A 66 -1.49 -12.22 -9.19
C GLU A 66 -1.99 -13.17 -8.10
N LEU A 67 -2.21 -14.45 -8.42
CA LEU A 67 -2.57 -15.47 -7.45
C LEU A 67 -1.48 -15.66 -6.40
N LYS A 68 -0.20 -15.65 -6.79
CA LYS A 68 0.92 -15.74 -5.86
C LYS A 68 0.92 -14.59 -4.85
N LEU A 69 0.70 -13.35 -5.31
CA LEU A 69 0.57 -12.18 -4.44
C LEU A 69 -0.61 -12.31 -3.47
N ARG A 70 -1.77 -12.80 -3.95
CA ARG A 70 -2.95 -13.03 -3.09
C ARG A 70 -2.70 -14.12 -2.04
N VAL A 71 -1.97 -15.18 -2.39
CA VAL A 71 -1.58 -16.24 -1.44
C VAL A 71 -0.64 -15.68 -0.37
N GLU A 72 0.36 -14.89 -0.75
CA GLU A 72 1.28 -14.23 0.19
C GLU A 72 0.53 -13.29 1.15
N GLU A 73 -0.49 -12.57 0.66
CA GLU A 73 -1.36 -11.71 1.47
C GLU A 73 -2.21 -12.53 2.46
N LEU A 74 -2.79 -13.64 2.02
CA LEU A 74 -3.54 -14.56 2.88
C LEU A 74 -2.64 -15.19 3.96
N GLU A 75 -1.41 -15.56 3.61
CA GLU A 75 -0.42 -16.06 4.59
C GLU A 75 -0.05 -14.99 5.63
N ARG A 76 0.02 -13.71 5.23
CA ARG A 76 0.24 -12.60 6.17
C ARG A 76 -0.94 -12.45 7.13
N ILE A 77 -2.16 -12.46 6.60
CA ILE A 77 -3.39 -12.34 7.40
C ILE A 77 -3.51 -13.53 8.37
N ILE A 78 -3.24 -14.75 7.91
CA ILE A 78 -3.29 -15.95 8.75
C ILE A 78 -2.25 -15.86 9.87
N ARG A 79 -1.02 -15.42 9.58
CA ARG A 79 0.01 -15.19 10.61
C ARG A 79 -0.44 -14.17 11.65
N TYR A 80 -1.04 -13.07 11.22
CA TYR A 80 -1.59 -12.05 12.12
C TYR A 80 -2.69 -12.63 13.03
N ILE A 81 -3.65 -13.37 12.46
CA ILE A 81 -4.76 -13.99 13.21
C ILE A 81 -4.25 -15.06 14.19
N ILE A 82 -3.22 -15.84 13.81
CA ILE A 82 -2.63 -16.86 14.69
C ILE A 82 -1.88 -16.20 15.85
N ASN A 83 -1.11 -15.15 15.59
CA ASN A 83 -0.36 -14.42 16.61
C ASN A 83 -1.27 -13.69 17.61
N ASP A 84 -2.45 -13.22 17.17
CA ASP A 84 -3.47 -12.60 18.03
C ASP A 84 -4.12 -13.60 19.00
N LYS A 85 -4.31 -14.86 18.58
CA LYS A 85 -4.90 -15.91 19.43
C LYS A 85 -3.98 -16.45 20.52
N GLU A 86 -2.66 -16.31 20.37
CA GLU A 86 -1.69 -16.77 21.38
C GLU A 86 -1.34 -15.71 22.43
N GLY A 87 -1.87 -14.48 22.33
CA GLY A 87 -1.56 -13.39 23.29
C GLY A 87 -0.06 -13.05 23.37
N LYS A 88 0.74 -13.54 22.41
CA LYS A 88 2.17 -13.26 22.29
C LYS A 88 2.33 -12.17 21.24
N ALA A 89 2.20 -10.93 21.72
CA ALA A 89 2.77 -9.77 21.07
C ALA A 89 4.31 -9.95 21.01
N ALA A 90 4.79 -10.70 20.03
CA ALA A 90 6.20 -10.81 19.72
C ALA A 90 6.50 -9.86 18.55
N ASP A 91 7.30 -8.84 18.87
CA ASP A 91 7.91 -7.82 18.02
C ASP A 91 7.01 -6.76 17.35
N LYS A 92 6.63 -5.79 18.19
CA LYS A 92 6.07 -4.46 17.85
C LYS A 92 6.94 -3.58 16.93
N LYS A 93 8.04 -4.09 16.36
CA LYS A 93 8.88 -3.35 15.41
C LYS A 93 8.58 -3.68 13.95
N GLU A 94 8.05 -4.86 13.63
CA GLU A 94 7.68 -5.21 12.26
C GLU A 94 6.32 -4.66 11.82
N ASP A 95 5.38 -4.45 12.77
CA ASP A 95 4.00 -4.01 12.45
C ASP A 95 3.87 -2.52 12.07
N VAL A 96 4.93 -1.72 12.21
CA VAL A 96 4.93 -0.27 11.88
C VAL A 96 5.55 0.00 10.50
N ILE A 97 6.09 -1.02 9.82
CA ILE A 97 6.36 -0.92 8.39
C ILE A 97 5.02 -1.15 7.68
N VAL A 98 4.12 -0.17 7.81
CA VAL A 98 3.11 0.07 6.79
C VAL A 98 3.91 0.26 5.51
N LYS A 99 3.92 -0.76 4.64
CA LYS A 99 4.63 -0.69 3.36
C LYS A 99 4.14 0.58 2.68
N LEU A 100 5.05 1.50 2.36
CA LEU A 100 4.71 2.80 1.73
C LEU A 100 3.80 2.62 0.52
N GLU A 101 3.89 1.48 -0.16
CA GLU A 101 3.05 1.01 -1.26
C GLU A 101 1.56 0.86 -0.90
N GLU A 102 1.23 0.42 0.32
CA GLU A 102 -0.14 0.32 0.84
C GLU A 102 -0.70 1.73 1.10
N VAL A 103 0.11 2.63 1.69
CA VAL A 103 -0.26 4.04 1.86
C VAL A 103 -0.44 4.72 0.52
N GLU A 104 0.45 4.45 -0.45
CA GLU A 104 0.38 5.01 -1.78
C GLU A 104 -0.87 4.51 -2.52
N SER A 105 -1.19 3.22 -2.42
CA SER A 105 -2.43 2.64 -2.97
C SER A 105 -3.66 3.24 -2.32
N PHE A 106 -3.65 3.43 -1.00
CA PHE A 106 -4.73 4.09 -0.26
C PHE A 106 -4.93 5.53 -0.76
N ILE A 107 -3.86 6.31 -0.90
CA ILE A 107 -3.89 7.68 -1.44
C ILE A 107 -4.40 7.69 -2.89
N LYS A 108 -3.93 6.76 -3.74
CA LYS A 108 -4.41 6.61 -5.13
C LYS A 108 -5.91 6.33 -5.15
N ASN A 109 -6.40 5.51 -4.23
CA ASN A 109 -7.81 5.16 -4.17
C ASN A 109 -8.68 6.33 -3.71
N ILE A 110 -8.23 7.12 -2.72
CA ILE A 110 -8.88 8.37 -2.31
C ILE A 110 -8.93 9.34 -3.48
N LYS A 111 -7.81 9.54 -4.20
CA LYS A 111 -7.76 10.42 -5.37
C LYS A 111 -8.72 10.02 -6.48
N LYS A 112 -8.99 8.73 -6.67
CA LYS A 112 -9.98 8.26 -7.66
C LYS A 112 -11.42 8.50 -7.21
N ASN A 113 -11.68 8.48 -5.91
CA ASN A 113 -13.04 8.43 -5.36
C ASN A 113 -13.44 9.68 -4.54
N TYR A 114 -12.61 10.73 -4.50
CA TYR A 114 -12.81 11.90 -3.62
C TYR A 114 -14.18 12.57 -3.78
N ARG A 115 -14.81 12.48 -4.97
CA ARG A 115 -16.14 13.05 -5.24
C ARG A 115 -17.26 12.40 -4.43
N TYR A 116 -17.05 11.18 -3.95
CA TYR A 116 -18.00 10.44 -3.12
C TYR A 116 -17.69 10.58 -1.62
N ILE A 117 -16.63 11.31 -1.28
CA ILE A 117 -16.18 11.51 0.09
C ILE A 117 -16.77 12.83 0.59
N LYS A 118 -17.73 12.76 1.51
CA LYS A 118 -18.38 13.94 2.10
C LYS A 118 -17.48 14.68 3.08
N ASP A 119 -16.81 13.94 3.96
CA ASP A 119 -15.85 14.45 4.93
C ASP A 119 -14.79 13.39 5.16
N PHE A 120 -13.52 13.80 5.14
CA PHE A 120 -12.40 12.91 5.37
C PHE A 120 -11.25 13.66 6.03
N LYS A 121 -10.84 13.16 7.19
CA LYS A 121 -9.75 13.73 7.97
C LYS A 121 -8.75 12.64 8.27
N VAL A 122 -7.54 12.81 7.75
CA VAL A 122 -6.40 11.95 8.06
C VAL A 122 -5.35 12.74 8.79
N LYS A 123 -4.78 12.14 9.83
CA LYS A 123 -3.62 12.66 10.55
C LYS A 123 -2.48 11.67 10.35
N PHE A 124 -1.47 12.08 9.60
CA PHE A 124 -0.20 11.37 9.54
C PHE A 124 0.70 11.88 10.67
N THR A 125 1.42 10.98 11.32
CA THR A 125 2.45 11.33 12.31
C THR A 125 3.65 10.48 11.95
N MET A 126 4.74 11.15 11.59
CA MET A 126 5.97 10.52 11.13
C MET A 126 7.06 10.96 12.09
N ASP A 127 7.43 10.08 13.02
CA ASP A 127 8.58 10.30 13.89
C ASP A 127 9.83 9.91 13.11
N TRP A 128 10.56 10.93 12.63
CA TRP A 128 11.92 10.77 12.17
C TRP A 128 12.84 10.80 13.40
N ASP A 129 13.26 9.63 13.86
CA ASP A 129 14.33 9.55 14.85
C ASP A 129 15.67 9.79 14.12
N ASN A 130 16.07 11.07 14.02
CA ASN A 130 17.32 11.49 13.36
C ASN A 130 18.58 11.10 14.16
N SER A 131 18.56 10.03 14.97
CA SER A 131 19.78 9.51 15.60
C SER A 131 20.73 8.84 14.59
N PHE A 132 20.32 8.67 13.32
CA PHE A 132 21.22 8.31 12.23
C PHE A 132 21.85 9.56 11.62
N ASN A 133 23.04 9.89 12.11
CA ASN A 133 23.99 10.77 11.45
C ASN A 133 24.56 10.08 10.19
N GLU A 134 23.75 9.91 9.15
CA GLU A 134 24.30 9.84 7.80
C GLU A 134 24.15 11.23 7.21
N LYS A 135 25.30 11.89 7.06
CA LYS A 135 25.42 13.13 6.29
C LYS A 135 25.05 12.81 4.86
N ASP A 136 23.78 12.98 4.52
CA ASP A 136 23.34 12.94 3.14
C ASP A 136 23.88 14.21 2.46
N GLU A 137 24.68 14.02 1.41
CA GLU A 137 25.43 15.06 0.69
C GLU A 137 24.55 15.99 -0.17
N ASN A 138 23.26 16.06 0.10
CA ASN A 138 22.35 17.00 -0.54
C ASN A 138 21.97 18.08 0.47
N ALA A 139 22.77 19.14 0.51
CA ALA A 139 22.50 20.36 1.26
C ALA A 139 21.07 20.86 0.98
N ILE A 140 20.16 20.56 1.91
CA ILE A 140 18.85 21.20 1.99
C ILE A 140 19.15 22.63 2.41
N ASP A 141 18.72 23.58 1.57
CA ASP A 141 18.84 25.02 1.79
C ASP A 141 18.58 25.35 3.27
N ASP A 142 19.60 25.91 3.94
CA ASP A 142 19.69 26.16 5.39
C ASP A 142 18.69 27.24 5.88
N LYS A 143 17.58 27.42 5.16
CA LYS A 143 16.55 28.40 5.45
C LYS A 143 15.41 27.76 6.25
N PRO A 144 14.87 28.46 7.26
CA PRO A 144 13.77 27.94 8.04
C PRO A 144 12.53 27.70 7.16
N SER A 145 11.77 26.66 7.50
CA SER A 145 10.59 26.22 6.74
C SER A 145 9.47 27.27 6.60
N PHE A 146 9.49 28.33 7.40
CA PHE A 146 8.60 29.49 7.24
C PHE A 146 9.11 30.72 8.00
N ASN A 147 8.65 31.90 7.58
CA ASN A 147 8.86 33.17 8.30
C ASN A 147 7.85 33.29 9.46
N PRO A 148 8.30 33.26 10.73
CA PRO A 148 7.42 33.30 11.90
C PRO A 148 6.73 34.66 12.09
N ILE A 149 7.34 35.75 11.65
CA ILE A 149 6.76 37.11 11.73
C ILE A 149 5.58 37.26 10.77
N ALA A 150 5.76 36.82 9.53
CA ALA A 150 4.68 36.80 8.54
C ALA A 150 3.53 35.87 8.99
N PHE A 151 3.87 34.71 9.55
CA PHE A 151 2.88 33.77 10.06
C PHE A 151 2.08 34.34 11.23
N TYR A 152 2.75 35.01 12.18
CA TYR A 152 2.09 35.69 13.30
C TYR A 152 1.06 36.72 12.83
N ARG A 153 1.42 37.56 11.85
CA ARG A 153 0.51 38.59 11.30
C ARG A 153 -0.73 38.01 10.63
N LYS A 154 -0.61 36.80 10.04
CA LYS A 154 -1.71 36.15 9.31
C LYS A 154 -2.61 35.31 10.21
N GLU A 155 -2.02 34.52 11.10
CA GLU A 155 -2.70 33.44 11.83
C GLU A 155 -2.78 33.68 13.34
N GLY A 156 -2.02 34.66 13.86
CA GLY A 156 -2.02 35.05 15.27
C GLY A 156 -1.16 34.17 16.18
N GLU A 157 -1.00 34.62 17.42
CA GLU A 157 -0.10 34.04 18.42
C GLU A 157 -0.41 32.58 18.75
N LYS A 158 -1.70 32.23 18.90
CA LYS A 158 -2.13 30.89 19.31
C LYS A 158 -1.72 29.82 18.30
N LYS A 159 -1.90 30.11 17.00
CA LYS A 159 -1.52 29.21 15.92
C LYS A 159 0.00 29.16 15.74
N LEU A 160 0.71 30.27 15.97
CA LEU A 160 2.18 30.26 15.93
C LEU A 160 2.75 29.39 17.05
N LYS A 161 2.24 29.51 18.28
CA LYS A 161 2.68 28.68 19.40
C LYS A 161 2.46 27.19 19.13
N GLU A 162 1.28 26.84 18.62
CA GLU A 162 0.96 25.47 18.21
C GLU A 162 1.95 24.99 17.14
N LYS A 163 2.19 25.78 16.09
CA LYS A 163 3.15 25.42 15.04
C LYS A 163 4.59 25.24 15.55
N LEU A 164 5.07 26.13 16.41
CA LEU A 164 6.40 26.05 17.00
C LEU A 164 6.55 24.86 17.96
N SER A 165 5.47 24.44 18.63
CA SER A 165 5.49 23.28 19.53
C SER A 165 5.74 21.96 18.81
N TYR A 166 5.52 21.90 17.49
CA TYR A 166 5.80 20.72 16.68
C TYR A 166 7.22 20.66 16.11
N LEU A 167 7.99 21.74 16.18
CA LEU A 167 9.34 21.80 15.61
C LEU A 167 10.41 21.20 16.54
N SER A 168 11.52 20.75 15.96
CA SER A 168 12.69 20.30 16.71
C SER A 168 13.44 21.50 17.34
N ASN A 169 14.30 21.24 18.32
CA ASN A 169 15.12 22.32 18.91
C ASN A 169 16.04 22.97 17.86
N GLU A 170 16.53 22.21 16.90
CA GLU A 170 17.41 22.68 15.83
C GLU A 170 16.67 23.65 14.90
N GLU A 171 15.46 23.28 14.48
CA GLU A 171 14.59 24.14 13.67
C GLU A 171 14.22 25.44 14.41
N LEU A 172 13.93 25.35 15.71
CA LEU A 172 13.66 26.53 16.54
C LEU A 172 14.88 27.46 16.62
N ILE A 173 16.08 26.90 16.79
CA ILE A 173 17.33 27.67 16.81
C ILE A 173 17.58 28.33 15.44
N GLN A 174 17.30 27.63 14.34
CA GLN A 174 17.44 28.15 12.98
C GLN A 174 16.48 29.33 12.73
N ILE A 175 15.23 29.20 13.14
CA ILE A 175 14.24 30.30 13.11
C ILE A 175 14.74 31.50 13.92
N ILE A 176 15.32 31.25 15.10
CA ILE A 176 15.85 32.31 15.94
C ILE A 176 16.99 33.06 15.24
N LYS A 177 17.94 32.32 14.66
CA LYS A 177 19.09 32.87 13.94
C LYS A 177 18.65 33.76 12.77
N GLU A 178 17.71 33.27 11.97
CA GLU A 178 17.32 33.92 10.72
C GLU A 178 16.38 35.12 10.93
N TYR A 179 15.37 35.00 11.81
CA TYR A 179 14.28 35.97 11.86
C TYR A 179 14.21 36.78 13.15
N VAL A 180 14.78 36.29 14.25
CA VAL A 180 14.66 36.90 15.58
C VAL A 180 15.96 37.58 16.03
N SER A 181 17.08 37.20 15.41
CA SER A 181 18.45 37.59 15.73
C SER A 181 18.82 37.32 17.19
N ASP A 182 19.66 36.32 17.42
CA ASP A 182 20.26 36.05 18.72
C ASP A 182 21.55 36.85 18.90
N HIS A 183 21.42 38.09 19.41
CA HIS A 183 22.57 38.98 19.63
C HIS A 183 23.59 38.45 20.63
N LYS A 184 23.25 37.44 21.45
CA LYS A 184 24.15 36.88 22.48
C LYS A 184 24.65 35.47 22.14
N GLY A 185 24.10 34.82 21.10
CA GLY A 185 24.44 33.44 20.73
C GLY A 185 24.11 32.41 21.82
N GLU A 186 23.27 32.77 22.80
CA GLU A 186 22.96 31.94 23.96
C GLU A 186 21.85 30.93 23.67
N THR A 187 21.01 31.17 22.65
CA THR A 187 19.86 30.31 22.32
C THR A 187 20.30 28.94 21.82
N CYS A 188 21.45 28.85 21.15
CA CYS A 188 22.09 27.58 20.78
C CYS A 188 22.46 26.69 21.98
N LYS A 189 22.57 27.25 23.19
CA LYS A 189 22.91 26.51 24.41
C LYS A 189 21.66 26.03 25.16
N TRP A 190 20.46 26.46 24.76
CA TRP A 190 19.24 26.11 25.46
C TRP A 190 18.72 24.75 24.96
N LYS A 191 18.64 23.78 25.88
CA LYS A 191 18.05 22.45 25.62
C LYS A 191 16.53 22.41 25.82
N ASN A 192 15.97 23.45 26.45
CA ASN A 192 14.55 23.50 26.79
C ASN A 192 13.74 24.09 25.63
N LYS A 193 12.90 23.25 25.02
CA LYS A 193 12.02 23.57 23.90
C LYS A 193 11.03 24.70 24.23
N ASP A 194 10.39 24.67 25.41
CA ASP A 194 9.43 25.70 25.79
C ASP A 194 10.07 27.08 25.90
N LYS A 195 11.32 27.13 26.38
CA LYS A 195 12.09 28.37 26.47
C LYS A 195 12.39 28.95 25.08
N LEU A 196 12.75 28.11 24.11
CA LEU A 196 12.97 28.52 22.73
C LEU A 196 11.69 29.03 22.08
N VAL A 197 10.57 28.32 22.28
CA VAL A 197 9.26 28.72 21.74
C VAL A 197 8.81 30.06 22.33
N GLN A 198 8.90 30.24 23.65
CA GLN A 198 8.53 31.50 24.30
C GLN A 198 9.37 32.67 23.78
N TYR A 199 10.68 32.47 23.62
CA TYR A 199 11.58 33.49 23.11
C TYR A 199 11.22 33.93 21.67
N ILE A 200 10.91 32.97 20.80
CA ILE A 200 10.44 33.27 19.44
C ILE A 200 9.13 34.05 19.49
N LEU A 201 8.15 33.63 20.30
CA LEU A 201 6.85 34.29 20.40
C LEU A 201 6.97 35.74 20.88
N GLU A 202 7.75 35.98 21.92
CA GLU A 202 7.95 37.31 22.49
C GLU A 202 8.60 38.25 21.47
N ARG A 203 9.64 37.78 20.78
CA ARG A 203 10.37 38.58 19.80
C ARG A 203 9.55 38.81 18.54
N VAL A 204 8.88 37.78 18.03
CA VAL A 204 7.99 37.89 16.86
C VAL A 204 6.83 38.83 17.14
N LYS A 205 6.24 38.78 18.33
CA LYS A 205 5.22 39.74 18.76
C LYS A 205 5.78 41.15 18.77
N ASN A 206 6.96 41.35 19.36
CA ASN A 206 7.64 42.64 19.34
C ASN A 206 7.90 43.13 17.91
N PHE A 207 8.34 42.30 16.97
CA PHE A 207 8.55 42.68 15.55
C PHE A 207 7.25 42.87 14.75
N ALA A 208 6.17 42.21 15.15
CA ALA A 208 4.86 42.39 14.53
C ALA A 208 4.20 43.70 14.99
N GLU A 209 4.37 44.06 16.27
CA GLU A 209 3.80 45.27 16.89
C GLU A 209 4.68 46.51 16.66
N SER A 210 6.02 46.35 16.72
CA SER A 210 6.95 47.40 16.31
C SER A 210 7.09 47.38 14.80
N SER A 211 6.40 48.29 14.12
CA SER A 211 6.51 48.50 12.68
C SER A 211 7.88 49.07 12.28
N LYS A 212 8.96 48.31 12.49
CA LYS A 212 10.29 48.59 11.93
C LYS A 212 10.64 47.48 10.96
N VAL A 213 10.40 47.79 9.68
CA VAL A 213 10.87 47.03 8.53
C VAL A 213 12.39 46.99 8.60
N LEU A 214 12.97 45.84 8.93
CA LEU A 214 14.38 45.58 8.68
C LEU A 214 14.48 44.98 7.29
N TYR A 215 14.72 45.85 6.30
CA TYR A 215 15.34 45.43 5.04
C TYR A 215 16.83 45.24 5.31
N THR A 216 17.31 44.02 5.12
CA THR A 216 18.63 43.70 4.57
C THR A 216 18.55 42.32 3.97
#